data_AF-A0A7R8ZZ63-F1
#
_entry.id   AF-A0A7R8ZZ63-F1
#
_cell.length_a   1.000
_cell.length_b   1.000
_cell.length_c   1.000
_cell.angle_alpha   90.00
_cell.angle_beta   90.00
_cell.angle_gamma   90.00
#
_symmetry.space_group_name_H-M   'P 1'
#
loop_
_entity.id
_entity.type
_entity.pdbx_description
1 polymer ?
#
loop_
_entity_poly.entity_id
_entity_poly.type
_entity_poly.pdbx_seq_one_letter_code
_entity_poly.pdbx_strand_id
1 'polypeptide(L)'
;MAKRGLILFVGGTGSGKSTSLAALIDYRNRNADGHIITIEDPIEYVHPHRRSIVNQREVGVDTDSYEDALKNTLRQAPDVILIGEIRSQETMEHALAFAETGHLCLSTLHANNANQALDRIINFFPEE
;
A
#
# COMPACT_ATOMS: atom_id res chain seq x y z
N MET A 1 2.30 -16.52 -6.90
CA MET A 1 2.30 -15.19 -6.26
C MET A 1 1.50 -15.24 -4.97
N ALA A 2 1.89 -14.44 -3.98
CA ALA A 2 1.10 -14.30 -2.75
C ALA A 2 -0.29 -13.75 -3.07
N LYS A 3 -1.32 -14.37 -2.48
CA LYS A 3 -2.72 -13.97 -2.69
C LYS A 3 -3.19 -12.92 -1.69
N ARG A 4 -2.61 -12.91 -0.49
CA ARG A 4 -2.98 -12.01 0.62
C ARG A 4 -1.81 -11.75 1.55
N GLY A 5 -1.95 -10.78 2.44
CA GLY A 5 -0.99 -10.44 3.49
C GLY A 5 -0.49 -9.01 3.35
N LEU A 6 0.41 -8.61 4.26
CA LEU A 6 1.02 -7.29 4.28
C LEU A 6 2.50 -7.38 3.90
N ILE A 7 2.93 -6.58 2.92
CA ILE A 7 4.34 -6.40 2.56
C ILE A 7 4.71 -4.95 2.84
N LEU A 8 5.68 -4.74 3.73
CA LEU A 8 6.20 -3.43 4.07
C LEU A 8 7.62 -3.24 3.54
N PHE A 9 7.81 -2.17 2.77
CA PHE A 9 9.14 -1.69 2.42
C PHE A 9 9.56 -0.64 3.43
N VAL A 10 10.62 -0.93 4.18
CA VAL A 10 11.13 -0.04 5.23
C VAL A 10 12.52 0.50 4.89
N GLY A 11 12.75 1.74 5.25
CA GLY A 11 14.00 2.45 5.01
C GLY A 11 13.84 3.97 5.12
N GLY A 12 14.96 4.68 5.22
CA GLY A 12 14.99 6.14 5.22
C GLY A 12 14.58 6.76 3.87
N THR A 13 14.48 8.09 3.82
CA THR A 13 14.29 8.84 2.56
C THR A 13 15.41 8.51 1.56
N GLY A 14 15.06 8.36 0.27
CA GLY A 14 16.04 8.09 -0.79
C GLY A 14 16.59 6.66 -0.83
N SER A 15 16.11 5.74 0.02
CA SER A 15 16.56 4.34 0.04
C SER A 15 15.97 3.45 -1.08
N GLY A 16 15.15 4.00 -1.97
CA GLY A 16 14.57 3.25 -3.09
C GLY A 16 13.35 2.40 -2.77
N LYS A 17 12.65 2.67 -1.65
CA LYS A 17 11.40 1.98 -1.27
C LYS A 17 10.35 2.00 -2.38
N SER A 18 10.02 3.21 -2.87
CA SER A 18 9.00 3.41 -3.90
C SER A 18 9.39 2.74 -5.22
N THR A 19 10.66 2.83 -5.63
CA THR A 19 11.17 2.11 -6.81
C THR A 19 11.04 0.59 -6.67
N SER A 20 11.31 0.04 -5.49
CA SER A 20 11.18 -1.39 -5.23
C SER A 20 9.71 -1.85 -5.24
N LEU A 21 8.81 -1.05 -4.66
CA LEU A 21 7.37 -1.28 -4.74
C LEU A 21 6.85 -1.22 -6.18
N ALA A 22 7.22 -0.19 -6.93
CA ALA A 22 6.83 -0.03 -8.32
C ALA A 22 7.28 -1.23 -9.17
N ALA A 23 8.50 -1.75 -8.93
CA ALA A 23 8.98 -2.95 -9.60
C ALA A 23 8.13 -4.20 -9.26
N LEU A 24 7.71 -4.37 -8.00
CA LEU A 24 6.84 -5.48 -7.61
C LEU A 24 5.43 -5.35 -8.20
N ILE A 25 4.86 -4.14 -8.22
CA ILE A 25 3.55 -3.86 -8.83
C ILE A 25 3.60 -4.12 -10.33
N ASP A 26 4.61 -3.63 -11.05
CA ASP A 26 4.78 -3.88 -12.48
C ASP A 26 5.02 -5.37 -12.76
N TYR A 27 5.80 -6.06 -11.93
CA TYR A 27 5.97 -7.51 -12.04
C TYR A 27 4.62 -8.23 -11.91
N ARG A 28 3.81 -7.90 -10.89
CA ARG A 28 2.48 -8.51 -10.75
C ARG A 28 1.59 -8.19 -11.95
N ASN A 29 1.51 -6.93 -12.35
CA ASN A 29 0.70 -6.48 -13.47
C ASN A 29 1.06 -7.18 -14.79
N ARG A 30 2.32 -7.58 -14.97
CA ARG A 30 2.78 -8.36 -16.14
C ARG A 30 2.53 -9.86 -16.05
N ASN A 31 2.33 -10.41 -14.86
CA ASN A 31 2.37 -11.86 -14.63
C ASN A 31 1.10 -12.43 -13.99
N ALA A 32 0.16 -11.60 -13.53
CA ALA A 32 -1.11 -12.02 -12.96
C ALA A 32 -2.25 -11.10 -13.44
N ASP A 33 -3.41 -11.70 -13.67
CA ASP A 33 -4.68 -11.00 -13.76
C ASP A 33 -5.16 -10.55 -12.38
N GLY A 34 -6.02 -9.54 -12.37
CA GLY A 34 -6.61 -8.98 -11.16
C GLY A 34 -6.75 -7.47 -11.20
N HIS A 35 -7.12 -6.91 -10.05
CA HIS A 35 -7.34 -5.50 -9.85
C HIS A 35 -6.33 -4.96 -8.82
N ILE A 36 -5.51 -4.03 -9.27
CA ILE A 36 -4.52 -3.31 -8.45
C ILE A 36 -5.06 -1.90 -8.22
N ILE A 37 -5.17 -1.49 -6.96
CA ILE A 37 -5.47 -0.12 -6.58
C ILE A 37 -4.24 0.47 -5.90
N THR A 38 -3.84 1.69 -6.27
CA THR A 38 -2.83 2.46 -5.55
C THR A 38 -3.44 3.74 -5.00
N ILE A 39 -3.04 4.13 -3.79
CA ILE A 39 -3.40 5.39 -3.13
C ILE A 39 -2.10 6.04 -2.69
N GLU A 40 -1.77 7.17 -3.30
CA GLU A 40 -0.46 7.81 -3.21
C GLU A 40 -0.58 9.34 -3.01
N ASP A 41 0.49 9.98 -2.54
CA ASP A 41 0.55 11.43 -2.28
C ASP A 41 1.98 11.96 -2.49
N PRO A 42 2.35 12.41 -3.70
CA PRO A 42 1.66 12.23 -4.98
C PRO A 42 1.96 10.85 -5.61
N ILE A 43 1.37 10.54 -6.77
CA ILE A 43 1.72 9.35 -7.57
C ILE A 43 3.17 9.47 -8.06
N GLU A 44 4.02 8.51 -7.70
CA GLU A 44 5.44 8.52 -8.10
C GLU A 44 5.71 7.82 -9.44
N TYR A 45 4.99 6.72 -9.72
CA TYR A 45 5.17 5.90 -10.92
C TYR A 45 3.83 5.59 -11.55
N VAL A 46 3.70 5.82 -12.86
CA VAL A 46 2.49 5.48 -13.60
C VAL A 46 2.57 4.04 -14.11
N HIS A 47 1.59 3.22 -13.74
CA HIS A 47 1.47 1.82 -14.12
C HIS A 47 0.35 1.65 -15.17
N PRO A 48 0.68 1.51 -16.47
CA PRO A 48 -0.34 1.25 -17.47
C PRO A 48 -0.98 -0.12 -17.24
N HIS A 49 -2.25 -0.26 -17.62
CA HIS A 49 -2.93 -1.56 -17.61
C HIS A 49 -2.17 -2.60 -18.45
N ARG A 50 -2.09 -3.85 -17.96
CA ARG A 50 -1.53 -4.98 -18.70
C ARG A 50 -2.39 -6.23 -18.49
N ARG A 51 -1.91 -7.22 -17.74
CA ARG A 51 -2.75 -8.37 -17.35
C ARG A 51 -3.68 -7.99 -16.20
N SER A 52 -3.25 -7.08 -15.33
CA SER A 52 -4.10 -6.50 -14.30
C SER A 52 -4.68 -5.16 -14.76
N ILE A 53 -5.86 -4.84 -14.23
CA ILE A 53 -6.39 -3.48 -14.22
C ILE A 53 -5.70 -2.73 -13.07
N VAL A 54 -5.26 -1.51 -13.33
CA VAL A 54 -4.52 -0.69 -12.35
C VAL A 54 -5.19 0.67 -12.21
N ASN A 55 -5.76 0.95 -11.06
CA ASN A 55 -6.35 2.25 -10.74
C ASN A 55 -5.46 2.96 -9.72
N GLN A 56 -4.91 4.11 -10.09
CA GLN A 56 -4.08 4.92 -9.20
C GLN A 56 -4.86 6.15 -8.78
N ARG A 57 -4.80 6.49 -7.49
CA ARG A 57 -5.48 7.65 -6.92
C ARG A 57 -4.47 8.50 -6.19
N GLU A 58 -4.41 9.77 -6.57
CA GLU A 58 -3.62 10.78 -5.88
C GLU A 58 -4.48 11.51 -4.83
N VAL A 59 -3.98 11.57 -3.60
CA VAL A 59 -4.63 12.32 -2.51
C VAL A 59 -4.57 13.82 -2.82
N GLY A 60 -5.69 14.52 -2.64
CA GLY A 60 -5.89 15.91 -3.00
C GLY A 60 -6.29 16.16 -4.46
N VAL A 61 -6.25 15.12 -5.32
CA VAL A 61 -6.66 15.22 -6.74
C VAL A 61 -7.84 14.28 -7.04
N ASP A 62 -7.69 12.99 -6.77
CA ASP A 62 -8.70 11.96 -7.06
C ASP A 62 -9.52 11.56 -5.82
N THR A 63 -9.06 11.96 -4.64
CA THR A 63 -9.64 11.64 -3.33
C THR A 63 -9.22 12.69 -2.31
N ASP A 64 -10.08 13.05 -1.37
CA ASP A 64 -9.79 14.13 -0.41
C ASP A 64 -8.74 13.71 0.63
N SER A 65 -8.76 12.44 1.04
CA SER A 65 -7.87 11.88 2.06
C SER A 65 -7.52 10.41 1.78
N TYR A 66 -6.48 9.90 2.46
CA TYR A 66 -6.18 8.46 2.51
C TYR A 66 -7.36 7.67 3.08
N GLU A 67 -8.00 8.18 4.12
CA GLU A 67 -9.08 7.50 4.84
C GLU A 67 -10.30 7.29 3.92
N ASP A 68 -10.68 8.32 3.18
CA ASP A 68 -11.77 8.23 2.19
C ASP A 68 -11.41 7.27 1.05
N ALA A 69 -10.16 7.29 0.60
CA ALA A 69 -9.69 6.40 -0.45
C ALA A 69 -9.72 4.93 0.00
N LEU A 70 -9.26 4.64 1.21
CA LEU A 70 -9.19 3.29 1.80
C LEU A 70 -10.59 2.75 2.11
N LYS A 71 -11.48 3.58 2.69
CA LYS A 71 -12.89 3.20 2.94
C LYS A 71 -13.61 2.81 1.65
N ASN A 72 -13.38 3.53 0.55
CA ASN A 72 -14.00 3.24 -0.74
C ASN A 72 -13.39 2.03 -1.45
N THR A 73 -12.09 1.78 -1.27
CA THR A 73 -11.33 0.67 -1.89
C THR A 73 -11.93 -0.71 -1.58
N LEU A 74 -12.45 -0.93 -0.36
CA LEU A 74 -13.09 -2.19 0.04
C LEU A 74 -14.26 -2.61 -0.86
N ARG A 75 -14.94 -1.66 -1.51
CA ARG A 75 -16.09 -1.92 -2.38
C ARG A 75 -15.71 -2.12 -3.85
N GLN A 76 -14.43 -1.97 -4.18
CA GLN A 76 -13.92 -2.05 -5.55
C GLN A 76 -13.33 -3.43 -5.88
N ALA A 77 -13.49 -4.40 -4.97
CA ALA A 77 -12.98 -5.77 -5.10
C ALA A 77 -11.53 -5.84 -5.62
N PRO A 78 -10.56 -5.13 -4.99
CA PRO A 78 -9.16 -5.24 -5.38
C PRO A 78 -8.60 -6.63 -5.05
N ASP A 79 -7.59 -7.05 -5.80
CA ASP A 79 -6.71 -8.15 -5.41
C ASP A 79 -5.46 -7.63 -4.67
N VAL A 80 -5.03 -6.41 -5.04
CA VAL A 80 -3.85 -5.74 -4.49
C VAL A 80 -4.16 -4.30 -4.19
N ILE A 81 -3.67 -3.86 -3.04
CA ILE A 81 -3.77 -2.48 -2.61
C ILE A 81 -2.37 -1.99 -2.28
N LEU A 82 -1.92 -0.95 -2.96
CA LEU A 82 -0.76 -0.18 -2.56
C LEU A 82 -1.25 1.05 -1.81
N ILE A 83 -0.78 1.19 -0.58
CA ILE A 83 -0.93 2.41 0.23
C ILE A 83 0.45 3.06 0.20
N GLY A 84 0.55 4.36 -0.10
CA GLY A 84 1.84 5.06 -0.22
C GLY A 84 2.76 4.90 1.00
N GLU A 85 2.70 5.85 1.93
CA GLU A 85 3.45 5.76 3.20
C GLU A 85 2.50 5.74 4.39
N ILE A 86 2.63 4.73 5.26
CA ILE A 86 1.88 4.67 6.51
C ILE A 86 2.51 5.66 7.51
N ARG A 87 1.74 6.71 7.85
CA ARG A 87 2.16 7.76 8.79
C ARG A 87 1.27 7.88 10.03
N SER A 88 0.10 7.26 10.02
CA SER A 88 -0.91 7.34 11.08
C SER A 88 -1.42 5.95 11.46
N GLN A 89 -2.05 5.89 12.64
CA GLN A 89 -2.73 4.70 13.15
C GLN A 89 -3.85 4.25 12.19
N GLU A 90 -4.73 5.17 11.75
CA GLU A 90 -5.86 4.81 10.88
C GLU A 90 -5.42 4.18 9.55
N THR A 91 -4.37 4.70 8.92
CA THR A 91 -3.82 4.09 7.69
C THR A 91 -3.23 2.70 7.96
N MET A 92 -2.58 2.50 9.11
CA MET A 92 -2.06 1.20 9.52
C MET A 92 -3.19 0.20 9.81
N GLU A 93 -4.26 0.63 10.48
CA GLU A 93 -5.46 -0.18 10.73
C GLU A 93 -6.07 -0.70 9.43
N HIS A 94 -6.22 0.19 8.45
CA HIS A 94 -6.68 -0.20 7.12
C HIS A 94 -5.75 -1.21 6.45
N ALA A 95 -4.43 -0.99 6.50
CA ALA A 95 -3.45 -1.91 5.91
C ALA A 95 -3.55 -3.32 6.52
N LEU A 96 -3.69 -3.41 7.85
CA LEU A 96 -3.90 -4.67 8.56
C LEU A 96 -5.23 -5.32 8.18
N ALA A 97 -6.32 -4.56 8.19
CA ALA A 97 -7.64 -5.05 7.82
C ALA A 97 -7.66 -5.61 6.39
N PHE A 98 -7.03 -4.94 5.43
CA PHE A 98 -6.92 -5.46 4.05
C PHE A 98 -6.14 -6.78 3.99
N ALA A 99 -5.00 -6.85 4.68
CA ALA A 99 -4.17 -8.05 4.73
C ALA A 99 -4.91 -9.25 5.34
N GLU A 100 -5.74 -9.02 6.36
CA GLU A 100 -6.56 -10.04 7.03
C GLU A 100 -7.76 -10.47 6.19
N THR A 101 -8.40 -9.53 5.50
CA THR A 101 -9.63 -9.76 4.71
C THR A 101 -9.38 -10.34 3.31
N GLY A 102 -8.18 -10.83 3.04
CA GLY A 102 -7.87 -11.60 1.84
C GLY A 102 -7.21 -10.82 0.70
N HIS A 103 -6.81 -9.57 0.93
CA HIS A 103 -6.11 -8.73 -0.04
C HIS A 103 -4.60 -8.81 0.17
N LEU A 104 -3.83 -8.60 -0.90
CA LEU A 104 -2.40 -8.32 -0.76
C LEU A 104 -2.21 -6.82 -0.59
N CYS A 105 -1.85 -6.38 0.60
CA CYS A 105 -1.55 -4.99 0.91
C CYS A 105 -0.04 -4.74 0.83
N LEU A 106 0.37 -3.70 0.12
CA LEU A 106 1.74 -3.23 0.04
C LEU A 106 1.80 -1.80 0.55
N SER A 107 2.85 -1.46 1.30
CA SER A 107 3.07 -0.08 1.72
C SER A 107 4.54 0.20 2.03
N THR A 108 4.88 1.48 2.15
CA THR A 108 6.12 1.90 2.78
C THR A 108 5.91 2.30 4.24
N LEU A 109 6.99 2.20 5.02
CA LEU A 109 7.08 2.71 6.39
C LEU A 109 8.49 3.24 6.65
N HIS A 110 8.62 4.42 7.26
CA HIS A 110 9.93 4.94 7.63
C HIS A 110 10.47 4.25 8.90
N ALA A 111 11.39 3.29 8.72
CA ALA A 111 12.17 2.65 9.78
C ALA A 111 13.53 2.20 9.24
N ASN A 112 14.55 2.05 10.10
CA ASN A 112 15.90 1.69 9.62
C ASN A 112 16.12 0.18 9.44
N ASN A 113 15.28 -0.65 10.04
CA ASN A 113 15.34 -2.10 9.95
C ASN A 113 13.99 -2.72 10.34
N ALA A 114 13.89 -4.05 10.22
CA ALA A 114 12.66 -4.79 10.51
C ALA A 114 12.19 -4.66 11.97
N ASN A 115 13.10 -4.71 12.95
CA ASN A 115 12.72 -4.61 14.36
C ASN A 115 12.12 -3.24 14.68
N GLN A 116 12.75 -2.16 14.22
CA GLN A 116 12.23 -0.80 14.39
C GLN A 116 10.92 -0.57 13.63
N ALA A 117 10.71 -1.26 12.51
CA ALA A 117 9.45 -1.22 11.79
C ALA A 117 8.31 -1.83 12.65
N LEU A 118 8.58 -2.98 13.29
CA LEU A 118 7.62 -3.60 14.21
C LEU A 118 7.34 -2.70 15.41
N ASP A 119 8.38 -2.16 16.05
CA ASP A 119 8.21 -1.23 17.18
C ASP A 119 7.35 -0.02 16.78
N ARG A 120 7.60 0.54 15.59
CA ARG A 120 6.83 1.67 15.06
C ARG A 120 5.36 1.30 14.83
N ILE A 121 5.09 0.10 14.31
CA ILE A 121 3.72 -0.38 14.12
C ILE A 121 3.02 -0.49 15.47
N ILE A 122 3.66 -1.11 16.47
CA ILE A 122 3.11 -1.25 17.83
C ILE A 122 2.84 0.14 18.43
N ASN A 123 3.74 1.11 18.24
CA ASN A 123 3.58 2.47 18.75
C ASN A 123 2.45 3.27 18.09
N PHE A 124 1.89 2.83 16.96
CA PHE A 124 0.63 3.40 16.47
C PHE A 124 -0.56 3.03 17.35
N PHE A 125 -0.45 1.98 18.18
CA PHE A 125 -1.50 1.43 19.02
C PHE A 125 -1.07 1.41 20.49
N PRO A 126 -0.89 2.57 21.14
CA PRO A 126 -0.56 2.62 22.56
C PRO A 126 -1.68 1.99 23.40
N GLU A 127 -1.30 1.33 24.50
CA GLU A 127 -2.26 0.81 25.48
C GLU A 127 -3.02 1.99 26.13
N GLU A 128 -4.36 1.91 26.18
CA GLU A 128 -5.21 2.81 26.99
C GLU A 128 -5.03 2.57 28.49
#